data_AF-A0A9W6QJ56-F1
#
_entry.id   AF-A0A9W6QJ56-F1
#
_cell.length_a   1.000
_cell.length_b   1.000
_cell.length_c   1.000
_cell.angle_alpha   90.00
_cell.angle_beta   90.00
_cell.angle_gamma   90.00
#
_symmetry.space_group_name_H-M   'P 1'
#
loop_
_entity.id
_entity.type
_entity.pdbx_description
1 polymer ?
#
loop_
_entity_poly.entity_id
_entity_poly.type
_entity_poly.pdbx_seq_one_letter_code
_entity_poly.pdbx_strand_id
1 'polypeptide(L)'
;MSVAEVAVLAAGPDRWNILLVERGAGRWALPVGMVRGRGTVVRDVAEQTGLELTGADLRQVPCRAGVVHAGLLPELIPVGGGVRAARWWPLAQAQDLAPDHAAVLRVVADLVPKSVTEAARLRQPVLADATAIVELHQRTVDSAGPRDDDLTDVARYYLDAGGDFVVGSLGGFVLAMGGLRRTVDGAAEVRRMGVHPRWRRRGLGRRVLEHLEHRASALGLTRLVLDTRADQAAAISLYRRSGFTVTGEALVAGVPSVLFEKRL
;
A
#
# COMPACT_ATOMS: atom_id res chain seq x y z
N MET A 1 -0.04 34.86 7.30
CA MET A 1 0.22 33.61 6.54
C MET A 1 -0.29 32.45 7.39
N SER A 2 -1.06 31.52 6.82
CA SER A 2 -1.63 30.40 7.59
C SER A 2 -0.64 29.21 7.65
N VAL A 3 -0.55 28.59 8.82
CA VAL A 3 0.26 27.39 9.09
C VAL A 3 -0.71 26.24 9.36
N ALA A 4 -0.47 25.08 8.76
CA ALA A 4 -1.23 23.87 9.04
C ALA A 4 -0.38 22.89 9.86
N GLU A 5 -1.05 22.22 10.78
CA GLU A 5 -0.49 21.08 11.49
C GLU A 5 -0.48 19.85 10.59
N VAL A 6 0.57 19.04 10.71
CA VAL A 6 0.73 17.81 9.97
C VAL A 6 0.84 16.65 10.94
N ALA A 7 -0.08 15.69 10.83
CA ALA A 7 -0.08 14.48 11.62
C ALA A 7 0.35 13.30 10.74
N VAL A 8 1.61 12.89 10.86
CA VAL A 8 2.10 11.70 10.16
C VAL A 8 2.07 10.52 11.12
N LEU A 9 1.35 9.47 10.73
CA LEU A 9 1.23 8.24 11.48
C LEU A 9 1.94 7.10 10.75
N ALA A 10 2.51 6.17 11.50
CA ALA A 10 3.18 5.00 10.96
C ALA A 10 2.79 3.75 11.75
N ALA A 11 2.55 2.64 11.07
CA ALA A 11 2.31 1.37 11.76
C ALA A 11 3.62 0.82 12.34
N GLY A 12 3.60 0.54 13.65
CA GLY A 12 4.60 -0.29 14.32
C GLY A 12 4.12 -1.75 14.42
N PRO A 13 4.82 -2.59 15.20
CA PRO A 13 4.48 -4.01 15.35
C PRO A 13 3.03 -4.26 15.78
N ASP A 14 2.54 -3.53 16.79
CA ASP A 14 1.23 -3.77 17.40
C ASP A 14 0.40 -2.49 17.61
N ARG A 15 0.87 -1.35 17.10
CA ARG A 15 0.25 -0.04 17.35
C ARG A 15 0.63 0.98 16.29
N TRP A 16 -0.17 2.03 16.20
CA TRP A 16 0.18 3.22 15.44
C TRP A 16 1.05 4.16 16.26
N ASN A 17 1.99 4.80 15.58
CA ASN A 17 2.89 5.80 16.13
C ASN A 17 2.69 7.11 15.37
N ILE A 18 2.98 8.23 16.02
CA ILE A 18 2.90 9.57 15.45
C ILE A 18 4.27 10.23 15.45
N LEU A 19 4.57 10.98 14.40
CA LEU A 19 5.78 11.78 14.30
C LEU A 19 5.62 13.07 15.07
N LEU A 20 6.54 13.33 16.00
CA LEU A 20 6.63 14.61 16.72
C LEU A 20 8.02 15.23 16.54
N VAL A 21 8.06 16.56 16.63
CA VAL A 21 9.29 17.36 16.61
C VAL A 21 9.50 18.07 17.93
N GLU A 22 10.75 18.21 18.34
CA GLU A 22 11.12 18.91 19.56
C GLU A 22 10.99 20.44 19.39
N ARG A 23 10.42 21.10 20.40
CA ARG A 23 10.25 22.56 20.50
C ARG A 23 11.13 23.19 21.59
N GLY A 24 12.05 22.42 22.17
CA GLY A 24 12.94 22.81 23.26
C GLY A 24 12.35 22.49 24.64
N ALA A 25 13.21 22.43 25.66
CA ALA A 25 12.84 22.13 27.04
C ALA A 25 12.02 20.83 27.21
N GLY A 26 12.29 19.82 26.37
CA GLY A 26 11.58 18.53 26.41
C GLY A 26 10.14 18.55 25.90
N ARG A 27 9.67 19.67 25.33
CA ARG A 27 8.32 19.78 24.75
C ARG A 27 8.30 19.27 23.31
N TRP A 28 7.24 18.54 22.96
CA TRP A 28 7.02 17.99 21.63
C TRP A 28 5.81 18.64 20.97
N ALA A 29 5.81 18.66 19.64
CA ALA A 29 4.75 19.24 18.83
C ALA A 29 4.57 18.45 17.54
N LEU A 30 3.41 18.65 16.91
CA LEU A 30 3.24 18.22 15.52
C LEU A 30 4.19 19.02 14.60
N PRO A 31 4.74 18.38 13.55
CA PRO A 31 5.31 19.10 12.42
C PRO A 31 4.30 20.09 11.84
N VAL A 32 4.81 21.20 11.29
CA VAL A 32 3.97 22.25 10.71
C VAL A 32 4.39 22.54 9.28
N GLY A 33 3.44 22.91 8.42
CA GLY A 33 3.74 23.32 7.05
C GLY A 33 2.97 24.59 6.67
N MET A 34 3.58 25.43 5.84
CA MET A 34 2.91 26.61 5.31
C MET A 34 1.78 26.20 4.35
N VAL A 35 0.60 26.79 4.55
CA VAL A 35 -0.60 26.50 3.74
C VAL A 35 -0.55 27.31 2.43
N ARG A 36 0.39 26.97 1.55
CA ARG A 36 0.47 27.49 0.17
C ARG A 36 0.19 26.42 -0.89
N GLY A 37 0.11 25.16 -0.47
CA GLY A 37 -0.19 23.99 -1.30
C GLY A 37 0.35 22.71 -0.66
N ARG A 38 -0.13 21.53 -1.08
CA ARG A 38 0.30 20.23 -0.51
C ARG A 38 1.81 20.00 -0.65
N GLY A 39 2.41 20.45 -1.76
CA GLY A 39 3.87 20.36 -1.97
C GLY A 39 4.69 21.18 -0.97
N THR A 40 4.19 22.34 -0.55
CA THR A 40 4.84 23.16 0.49
C THR A 40 4.79 22.46 1.85
N VAL A 41 3.64 21.88 2.21
CA VAL A 41 3.47 21.14 3.47
C VAL A 41 4.46 19.98 3.56
N VAL A 42 4.60 19.20 2.48
CA VAL A 42 5.55 18.07 2.41
C VAL A 42 6.99 18.53 2.58
N ARG A 43 7.41 19.59 1.87
CA ARG A 43 8.77 20.12 1.96
C ARG A 43 9.09 20.60 3.37
N ASP A 44 8.17 21.32 4.00
CA ASP A 44 8.39 21.87 5.35
C ASP A 44 8.47 20.73 6.41
N VAL A 45 7.76 19.61 6.21
CA VAL A 45 7.89 18.40 7.04
C VAL A 45 9.25 17.74 6.84
N ALA A 46 9.68 17.57 5.58
CA ALA A 46 10.98 17.00 5.25
C ALA A 46 12.12 17.82 5.87
N GLU A 47 12.06 19.15 5.73
CA GLU A 47 13.03 20.08 6.34
C GLU A 47 13.08 19.92 7.87
N GLN A 48 11.93 19.78 8.55
CA GLN A 48 11.89 19.64 10.00
C GLN A 48 12.35 18.27 10.50
N THR A 49 12.13 17.19 9.74
CA THR A 49 12.17 15.83 10.29
C THR A 49 13.15 14.90 9.58
N GLY A 50 13.58 15.26 8.37
CA GLY A 50 14.27 14.38 7.43
C GLY A 50 13.36 13.34 6.77
N LEU A 51 12.05 13.39 7.02
CA LEU A 51 11.09 12.44 6.45
C LEU A 51 10.61 12.92 5.07
N GLU A 52 10.94 12.15 4.04
CA GLU A 52 10.42 12.36 2.69
C GLU A 52 8.99 11.78 2.58
N LEU A 53 8.04 12.65 2.20
CA LEU A 53 6.65 12.30 1.92
C LEU A 53 6.31 12.77 0.50
N THR A 54 5.17 12.33 -0.02
CA THR A 54 4.58 12.92 -1.23
C THR A 54 3.25 13.61 -0.89
N GLY A 55 2.85 14.59 -1.71
CA GLY A 55 1.58 15.31 -1.50
C GLY A 55 0.34 14.42 -1.65
N ALA A 56 0.48 13.24 -2.26
CA ALA A 56 -0.58 12.22 -2.36
C ALA A 56 -0.79 11.48 -1.02
N ASP A 57 0.21 11.51 -0.13
CA ASP A 57 0.18 10.79 1.14
C ASP A 57 -0.60 11.54 2.22
N LEU A 58 -0.89 12.83 1.99
CA LEU A 58 -1.55 13.70 2.95
C LEU A 58 -3.03 13.93 2.58
N ARG A 59 -3.92 13.49 3.46
CA ARG A 59 -5.34 13.81 3.44
C ARG A 59 -5.61 15.05 4.29
N GLN A 60 -6.43 15.96 3.77
CA GLN A 60 -6.95 17.07 4.58
C GLN A 60 -8.11 16.60 5.46
N VAL A 61 -8.02 16.93 6.74
CA VAL A 61 -8.99 16.60 7.77
C VAL A 61 -9.43 17.90 8.45
N PRO A 62 -10.69 18.32 8.24
CA PRO A 62 -11.25 19.45 8.98
C PRO A 62 -11.38 19.11 10.47
N CYS A 63 -11.00 20.03 11.33
CA CYS A 63 -11.19 19.97 12.77
C CYS A 63 -11.50 21.36 13.33
N ARG A 64 -11.84 21.44 14.62
CA ARG A 64 -12.11 22.73 15.29
C ARG A 64 -10.92 23.68 15.27
N ALA A 65 -9.69 23.16 15.19
CA ALA A 65 -8.46 23.95 15.12
C ALA A 65 -8.08 24.39 13.68
N GLY A 66 -8.84 23.99 12.66
CA GLY A 66 -8.56 24.27 11.25
C GLY A 66 -8.45 23.00 10.40
N VAL A 67 -7.60 23.04 9.37
CA VAL A 67 -7.36 21.88 8.49
C VAL A 67 -6.03 21.24 8.85
N VAL A 68 -6.08 19.97 9.24
CA VAL A 68 -4.91 19.13 9.51
C VAL A 68 -4.58 18.32 8.27
N HIS A 69 -3.29 18.19 7.96
CA HIS A 69 -2.82 17.27 6.93
C HIS A 69 -2.39 15.95 7.59
N ALA A 70 -3.13 14.88 7.36
CA ALA A 70 -2.88 13.58 7.96
C ALA A 70 -2.29 12.60 6.94
N GLY A 71 -1.17 11.97 7.28
CA GLY A 71 -0.52 10.93 6.48
C GLY A 71 -0.45 9.60 7.21
N LEU A 72 -0.57 8.50 6.46
CA LEU A 72 -0.44 7.14 6.98
C LEU A 72 0.68 6.42 6.24
N LEU A 73 1.65 5.92 6.99
CA LEU A 73 2.75 5.11 6.49
C LEU A 73 2.56 3.65 6.94
N PRO A 74 2.93 2.69 6.09
CA PRO A 74 2.84 1.28 6.46
C PRO A 74 3.89 0.92 7.51
N GLU A 75 4.97 1.69 7.68
CA GLU A 75 6.04 1.36 8.61
C GLU A 75 6.70 2.59 9.20
N LEU A 76 7.43 2.38 10.30
CA LEU A 76 8.30 3.37 10.91
C LEU A 76 9.51 3.64 10.00
N ILE A 77 9.49 4.78 9.31
CA ILE A 77 10.61 5.23 8.49
C ILE A 77 11.64 5.93 9.39
N PRO A 78 12.96 5.69 9.24
CA PRO A 78 13.97 6.44 9.96
C PRO A 78 13.76 7.95 9.80
N VAL A 79 13.82 8.66 10.92
CA VAL A 79 13.73 10.12 10.98
C VAL A 79 14.98 10.67 11.67
N GLY A 80 15.36 11.90 11.33
CA GLY A 80 16.65 12.49 11.69
C GLY A 80 17.34 13.06 10.46
N GLY A 81 18.11 14.13 10.65
CA GLY A 81 18.73 14.89 9.55
C GLY A 81 17.96 16.15 9.14
N GLY A 82 16.75 16.37 9.67
CA GLY A 82 16.06 17.65 9.59
C GLY A 82 16.59 18.69 10.58
N VAL A 83 16.08 19.92 10.47
CA VAL A 83 16.46 21.06 11.32
C VAL A 83 15.94 20.95 12.77
N ARG A 84 15.10 19.96 13.07
CA ARG A 84 14.62 19.65 14.42
C ARG A 84 14.90 18.20 14.77
N ALA A 85 15.07 17.94 16.08
CA ALA A 85 14.99 16.58 16.58
C ALA A 85 13.56 16.05 16.34
N ALA A 86 13.44 14.95 15.61
CA ALA A 86 12.19 14.31 15.27
C ALA A 86 12.19 12.85 15.74
N ARG A 87 11.07 12.37 16.28
CA ARG A 87 10.92 11.01 16.79
C ARG A 87 9.51 10.47 16.58
N TRP A 88 9.42 9.15 16.41
CA TRP A 88 8.17 8.41 16.46
C TRP A 88 7.79 8.12 17.91
N TRP A 89 6.55 8.40 18.27
CA TRP A 89 5.98 8.11 19.58
C TRP A 89 4.72 7.27 19.45
N PRO A 90 4.41 6.36 20.39
CA PRO A 90 3.12 5.70 20.44
C PRO A 90 1.99 6.74 20.39
N LEU A 91 1.00 6.56 19.50
CA LEU A 91 -0.09 7.52 19.34
C LEU A 91 -0.84 7.79 20.66
N ALA A 92 -0.96 6.76 21.50
CA ALA A 92 -1.60 6.87 22.81
C ALA A 92 -0.90 7.86 23.77
N GLN A 93 0.39 8.13 23.59
CA GLN A 93 1.17 9.07 24.43
C GLN A 93 1.16 10.49 23.86
N ALA A 94 0.61 10.70 22.67
CA ALA A 94 0.79 11.94 21.93
C ALA A 94 0.18 13.16 22.65
N GLN A 95 -0.98 12.99 23.31
CA GLN A 95 -1.66 14.09 24.00
C GLN A 95 -0.87 14.59 25.21
N ASP A 96 -0.17 13.72 25.91
CA ASP A 96 0.66 14.09 27.06
C ASP A 96 1.96 14.80 26.62
N LEU A 97 2.53 14.34 25.51
CA LEU A 97 3.79 14.89 24.96
C LEU A 97 3.59 16.24 24.25
N ALA A 98 2.42 16.43 23.63
CA ALA A 98 2.07 17.57 22.79
C ALA A 98 0.69 18.14 23.16
N PRO A 99 0.49 18.62 24.41
CA PRO A 99 -0.84 19.03 24.91
C PRO A 99 -1.45 20.20 24.14
N ASP A 100 -0.62 21.08 23.59
CA ASP A 100 -1.04 22.22 22.76
C ASP A 100 -1.74 21.76 21.46
N HIS A 101 -1.58 20.49 21.09
CA HIS A 101 -2.15 19.86 19.88
C HIS A 101 -3.33 18.92 20.19
N ALA A 102 -3.84 18.88 21.42
CA ALA A 102 -4.83 17.89 21.87
C ALA A 102 -6.14 17.87 21.04
N ALA A 103 -6.55 19.01 20.47
CA ALA A 103 -7.72 19.06 19.59
C ALA A 103 -7.50 18.29 18.28
N VAL A 104 -6.33 18.45 17.66
CA VAL A 104 -5.94 17.71 16.45
C VAL A 104 -5.71 16.25 16.76
N LEU A 105 -5.00 15.95 17.85
CA LEU A 105 -4.66 14.58 18.21
C LEU A 105 -5.89 13.71 18.49
N ARG A 106 -6.94 14.26 19.08
CA ARG A 106 -8.23 13.54 19.24
C ARG A 106 -8.84 13.16 17.89
N VAL A 107 -8.95 14.13 16.98
CA VAL A 107 -9.50 13.89 15.64
C VAL A 107 -8.66 12.88 14.87
N VAL A 108 -7.33 12.98 14.94
CA VAL A 108 -6.43 12.04 14.28
C VAL A 108 -6.57 10.64 14.86
N ALA A 109 -6.65 10.49 16.19
CA ALA A 109 -6.82 9.21 16.87
C ALA A 109 -8.10 8.48 16.42
N ASP A 110 -9.20 9.20 16.24
CA ASP A 110 -10.49 8.64 15.80
C ASP A 110 -10.48 8.20 14.33
N LEU A 111 -9.55 8.71 13.52
CA LEU A 111 -9.45 8.42 12.09
C LEU A 111 -8.45 7.31 11.75
N VAL A 112 -7.68 6.84 12.74
CA VAL A 112 -6.64 5.83 12.48
C VAL A 112 -7.30 4.48 12.20
N PRO A 113 -6.97 3.84 11.05
CA PRO A 113 -7.52 2.52 10.73
C PRO A 113 -7.02 1.46 11.70
N LYS A 114 -7.78 0.38 11.89
CA LYS A 114 -7.43 -0.70 12.82
C LYS A 114 -6.18 -1.47 12.36
N SER A 115 -5.89 -1.45 11.07
CA SER A 115 -4.73 -2.13 10.50
C SER A 115 -4.24 -1.48 9.20
N VAL A 116 -3.00 -1.77 8.82
CA VAL A 116 -2.47 -1.43 7.50
C VAL A 116 -3.29 -2.07 6.37
N THR A 117 -3.80 -3.29 6.56
CA THR A 117 -4.69 -3.90 5.58
C THR A 117 -5.94 -3.05 5.37
N GLU A 118 -6.60 -2.58 6.43
CA GLU A 118 -7.80 -1.73 6.28
C GLU A 118 -7.46 -0.39 5.64
N ALA A 119 -6.32 0.20 6.01
CA ALA A 119 -5.84 1.46 5.48
C ALA A 119 -5.50 1.41 3.98
N ALA A 120 -5.00 0.27 3.51
CA ALA A 120 -4.49 0.12 2.16
C ALA A 120 -5.60 0.28 1.12
N ARG A 121 -5.32 1.14 0.12
CA ARG A 121 -6.22 1.41 -1.00
C ARG A 121 -5.82 0.58 -2.20
N LEU A 122 -6.78 -0.11 -2.78
CA LEU A 122 -6.63 -0.73 -4.09
C LEU A 122 -6.88 0.33 -5.16
N ARG A 123 -5.94 0.48 -6.09
CA ARG A 123 -6.01 1.42 -7.20
C ARG A 123 -5.19 0.91 -8.39
N GLN A 124 -5.45 1.45 -9.58
CA GLN A 124 -4.53 1.27 -10.69
C GLN A 124 -3.17 1.93 -10.39
N PRO A 125 -2.07 1.37 -10.91
CA PRO A 125 -0.75 1.95 -10.72
C PRO A 125 -0.58 3.25 -11.51
N VAL A 126 0.29 4.11 -11.01
CA VAL A 126 0.80 5.29 -11.72
C VAL A 126 2.26 5.08 -12.10
N LEU A 127 2.82 5.94 -12.96
CA LEU A 127 4.22 5.82 -13.40
C LEU A 127 5.22 5.74 -12.24
N ALA A 128 4.95 6.46 -11.14
CA ALA A 128 5.80 6.43 -9.95
C ALA A 128 5.83 5.08 -9.22
N ASP A 129 4.86 4.18 -9.46
CA ASP A 129 4.83 2.85 -8.84
C ASP A 129 5.73 1.83 -9.56
N ALA A 130 6.26 2.14 -10.77
CA ALA A 130 6.92 1.17 -11.63
C ALA A 130 8.07 0.42 -10.93
N THR A 131 8.97 1.15 -10.27
CA THR A 131 10.08 0.56 -9.50
C THR A 131 9.56 -0.31 -8.35
N ALA A 132 8.58 0.19 -7.59
CA ALA A 132 8.03 -0.52 -6.45
C ALA A 132 7.29 -1.82 -6.83
N ILE A 133 6.64 -1.85 -8.00
CA ILE A 133 6.00 -3.05 -8.55
C ILE A 133 7.06 -4.12 -8.88
N VAL A 134 8.13 -3.73 -9.57
CA VAL A 134 9.22 -4.65 -9.92
C VAL A 134 9.90 -5.19 -8.66
N GLU A 135 10.21 -4.32 -7.70
CA GLU A 135 10.81 -4.72 -6.43
C GLU A 135 9.89 -5.63 -5.61
N LEU A 136 8.59 -5.31 -5.55
CA LEU A 136 7.63 -6.16 -4.86
C LEU A 136 7.56 -7.53 -5.52
N HIS A 137 7.52 -7.58 -6.85
CA HIS A 137 7.51 -8.84 -7.57
C HIS A 137 8.75 -9.68 -7.21
N GLN A 138 9.95 -9.11 -7.30
CA GLN A 138 11.21 -9.77 -6.93
C GLN A 138 11.23 -10.32 -5.49
N ARG A 139 10.55 -9.65 -4.54
CA ARG A 139 10.42 -10.13 -3.14
C ARG A 139 9.37 -11.25 -2.97
N THR A 140 8.55 -11.48 -3.99
CA THR A 140 7.44 -12.46 -3.96
C THR A 140 7.75 -13.73 -4.72
N VAL A 141 8.56 -13.65 -5.77
CA VAL A 141 9.12 -14.81 -6.45
C VAL A 141 10.50 -15.15 -5.86
N ASP A 142 10.57 -16.17 -5.01
CA ASP A 142 11.83 -16.69 -4.42
C ASP A 142 12.69 -17.47 -5.44
N SER A 143 12.81 -17.02 -6.70
CA SER A 143 13.70 -17.66 -7.68
C SER A 143 13.97 -16.80 -8.93
N ALA A 144 15.19 -16.96 -9.45
CA ALA A 144 15.70 -16.47 -10.73
C ALA A 144 14.96 -17.05 -11.95
N GLY A 145 13.66 -16.79 -12.05
CA GLY A 145 12.89 -17.04 -13.27
C GLY A 145 13.27 -16.06 -14.38
N PRO A 146 12.77 -16.27 -15.62
CA PRO A 146 12.94 -15.32 -16.72
C PRO A 146 12.52 -13.92 -16.29
N ARG A 147 13.18 -12.88 -16.81
CA ARG A 147 12.73 -11.51 -16.60
C ARG A 147 11.31 -11.39 -17.13
N ASP A 148 10.43 -10.98 -16.24
CA ASP A 148 9.03 -10.73 -16.54
C ASP A 148 8.91 -9.33 -17.13
N ASP A 149 9.17 -9.23 -18.45
CA ASP A 149 9.17 -7.97 -19.20
C ASP A 149 7.82 -7.22 -19.10
N ASP A 150 6.73 -7.93 -18.79
CA ASP A 150 5.39 -7.36 -18.66
C ASP A 150 5.25 -6.36 -17.51
N LEU A 151 6.12 -6.42 -16.49
CA LEU A 151 6.13 -5.44 -15.39
C LEU A 151 6.89 -4.15 -15.74
N THR A 152 7.67 -4.13 -16.81
CA THR A 152 8.35 -2.91 -17.28
C THR A 152 7.41 -1.95 -17.99
N ASP A 153 6.28 -2.46 -18.50
CA ASP A 153 5.22 -1.67 -19.16
C ASP A 153 3.82 -2.22 -18.83
N VAL A 154 3.42 -2.06 -17.57
CA VAL A 154 2.12 -2.56 -17.07
C VAL A 154 0.94 -2.03 -17.90
N ALA A 155 1.00 -0.78 -18.35
CA ALA A 155 -0.07 -0.19 -19.16
C ALA A 155 -0.28 -0.99 -20.44
N ARG A 156 0.78 -1.20 -21.22
CA ARG A 156 0.72 -1.95 -22.48
C ARG A 156 0.26 -3.39 -22.30
N TYR A 157 0.80 -4.11 -21.31
CA TYR A 157 0.56 -5.56 -21.18
C TYR A 157 -0.76 -5.93 -20.50
N TYR A 158 -1.32 -5.02 -19.70
CA TYR A 158 -2.54 -5.29 -18.92
C TYR A 158 -3.68 -4.33 -19.26
N LEU A 159 -3.45 -3.03 -19.15
CA LEU A 159 -4.52 -2.02 -19.23
C LEU A 159 -4.98 -1.84 -20.69
N ASP A 160 -4.06 -1.58 -21.60
CA ASP A 160 -4.33 -1.36 -23.03
C ASP A 160 -4.76 -2.65 -23.73
N ALA A 161 -4.39 -3.81 -23.17
CA ALA A 161 -4.82 -5.13 -23.61
C ALA A 161 -6.24 -5.51 -23.12
N GLY A 162 -6.98 -4.57 -22.53
CA GLY A 162 -8.37 -4.77 -22.09
C GLY A 162 -8.52 -5.59 -20.81
N GLY A 163 -7.44 -5.73 -20.03
CA GLY A 163 -7.39 -6.34 -18.71
C GLY A 163 -7.44 -5.30 -17.58
N ASP A 164 -6.72 -5.59 -16.49
CA ASP A 164 -6.51 -4.64 -15.38
C ASP A 164 -5.21 -4.95 -14.64
N PHE A 165 -4.72 -3.97 -13.89
CA PHE A 165 -3.63 -4.17 -12.95
C PHE A 165 -3.87 -3.31 -11.72
N VAL A 166 -3.79 -3.90 -10.54
CA VAL A 166 -4.11 -3.25 -9.29
C VAL A 166 -2.94 -3.31 -8.33
N VAL A 167 -2.69 -2.20 -7.64
CA VAL A 167 -1.77 -2.13 -6.50
C VAL A 167 -2.55 -1.83 -5.23
N GLY A 168 -2.22 -2.54 -4.15
CA GLY A 168 -2.59 -2.16 -2.80
C GLY A 168 -1.54 -1.22 -2.23
N SER A 169 -1.93 0.02 -1.93
CA SER A 169 -1.00 1.08 -1.55
C SER A 169 -1.38 1.80 -0.25
N LEU A 170 -0.37 2.26 0.48
CA LEU A 170 -0.51 3.11 1.66
C LEU A 170 0.68 4.06 1.75
N GLY A 171 0.44 5.37 1.84
CA GLY A 171 1.50 6.38 1.99
C GLY A 171 2.58 6.30 0.90
N GLY A 172 2.19 6.07 -0.36
CA GLY A 172 3.11 5.95 -1.48
C GLY A 172 3.77 4.57 -1.63
N PHE A 173 3.64 3.69 -0.64
CA PHE A 173 4.21 2.33 -0.70
C PHE A 173 3.27 1.36 -1.39
N VAL A 174 3.80 0.56 -2.32
CA VAL A 174 3.11 -0.59 -2.91
C VAL A 174 3.29 -1.80 -1.99
N LEU A 175 2.20 -2.26 -1.39
CA LEU A 175 2.17 -3.35 -0.41
C LEU A 175 1.72 -4.68 -1.01
N ALA A 176 0.91 -4.62 -2.07
CA ALA A 176 0.38 -5.75 -2.78
C ALA A 176 0.15 -5.40 -4.25
N MET A 177 0.12 -6.40 -5.12
CA MET A 177 -0.15 -6.24 -6.55
C MET A 177 -0.85 -7.46 -7.12
N GLY A 178 -1.52 -7.29 -8.26
CA GLY A 178 -2.08 -8.35 -9.09
C GLY A 178 -2.50 -7.81 -10.45
N GLY A 179 -2.38 -8.66 -11.47
CA GLY A 179 -2.75 -8.37 -12.84
C GLY A 179 -3.85 -9.30 -13.34
N LEU A 180 -4.64 -8.80 -14.29
CA LEU A 180 -5.68 -9.52 -15.00
C LEU A 180 -5.44 -9.36 -16.49
N ARG A 181 -5.25 -10.46 -17.21
CA ARG A 181 -5.00 -10.46 -18.65
C ARG A 181 -6.05 -11.28 -19.37
N ARG A 182 -6.60 -10.78 -20.48
CA ARG A 182 -7.51 -11.57 -21.33
C ARG A 182 -6.73 -12.68 -22.04
N THR A 183 -7.30 -13.87 -22.09
CA THR A 183 -6.77 -15.00 -22.86
C THR A 183 -7.51 -15.13 -24.19
N VAL A 184 -6.90 -15.82 -25.17
CA VAL A 184 -7.47 -16.00 -26.51
C VAL A 184 -8.76 -16.82 -26.48
N ASP A 185 -8.88 -17.75 -25.54
CA ASP A 185 -10.06 -18.61 -25.33
C ASP A 185 -11.16 -17.94 -24.49
N GLY A 186 -11.10 -16.62 -24.30
CA GLY A 186 -12.15 -15.82 -23.67
C GLY A 186 -12.19 -15.86 -22.14
N ALA A 187 -11.20 -16.44 -21.48
CA ALA A 187 -11.01 -16.33 -20.04
C ALA A 187 -10.20 -15.07 -19.66
N ALA A 188 -10.06 -14.85 -18.36
CA ALA A 188 -9.09 -13.93 -17.79
C ALA A 188 -8.06 -14.70 -16.96
N GLU A 189 -6.80 -14.44 -17.20
CA GLU A 189 -5.69 -14.96 -16.41
C GLU A 189 -5.38 -14.00 -15.26
N VAL A 190 -5.43 -14.50 -14.02
CA VAL A 190 -4.91 -13.77 -12.85
C VAL A 190 -3.42 -14.02 -12.75
N ARG A 191 -2.63 -12.94 -12.79
CA ARG A 191 -1.16 -12.99 -12.84
C ARG A 191 -0.53 -12.06 -11.82
N ARG A 192 0.77 -12.24 -11.60
CA ARG A 192 1.61 -11.30 -10.84
C ARG A 192 1.06 -10.96 -9.45
N MET A 193 0.31 -11.89 -8.84
CA MET A 193 -0.20 -11.69 -7.50
C MET A 193 0.94 -11.75 -6.49
N GLY A 194 1.06 -10.71 -5.68
CA GLY A 194 2.13 -10.58 -4.71
C GLY A 194 1.72 -9.73 -3.52
N VAL A 195 2.15 -10.10 -2.33
CA VAL A 195 2.03 -9.29 -1.11
C VAL A 195 3.39 -9.21 -0.45
N HIS A 196 3.79 -8.00 -0.10
CA HIS A 196 5.08 -7.74 0.55
C HIS A 196 5.20 -8.62 1.80
N PRO A 197 6.35 -9.28 2.06
CA PRO A 197 6.49 -10.26 3.13
C PRO A 197 5.99 -9.78 4.50
N ARG A 198 6.29 -8.51 4.84
CA ARG A 198 5.84 -7.87 6.09
C ARG A 198 4.34 -7.78 6.24
N TRP A 199 3.55 -7.83 5.15
CA TRP A 199 2.09 -7.64 5.12
C TRP A 199 1.32 -8.91 4.74
N ARG A 200 2.00 -10.05 4.57
CA ARG A 200 1.36 -11.35 4.30
C ARG A 200 0.45 -11.77 5.46
N ARG A 201 -0.47 -12.70 5.16
CA ARG A 201 -1.42 -13.31 6.12
C ARG A 201 -2.37 -12.34 6.83
N ARG A 202 -2.49 -11.10 6.35
CA ARG A 202 -3.42 -10.08 6.88
C ARG A 202 -4.58 -9.75 5.95
N GLY A 203 -4.85 -10.58 4.94
CA GLY A 203 -6.00 -10.42 4.03
C GLY A 203 -5.76 -9.59 2.77
N LEU A 204 -4.62 -8.91 2.60
CA LEU A 204 -4.35 -8.10 1.39
C LEU A 204 -4.42 -8.89 0.08
N GLY A 205 -3.83 -10.10 0.03
CA GLY A 205 -3.87 -10.93 -1.18
C GLY A 205 -5.30 -11.33 -1.56
N ARG A 206 -6.16 -11.57 -0.57
CA ARG A 206 -7.59 -11.84 -0.80
C ARG A 206 -8.30 -10.61 -1.37
N ARG A 207 -8.07 -9.43 -0.81
CA ARG A 207 -8.64 -8.17 -1.33
C ARG A 207 -8.23 -7.89 -2.78
N VAL A 208 -6.96 -8.15 -3.12
CA VAL A 208 -6.47 -8.03 -4.51
C VAL A 208 -7.20 -9.01 -5.42
N LEU A 209 -7.30 -10.29 -5.05
CA LEU A 209 -8.00 -11.29 -5.85
C LEU A 209 -9.49 -10.94 -6.05
N GLU A 210 -10.19 -10.54 -4.98
CA GLU A 210 -11.58 -10.10 -5.05
C GLU A 210 -11.76 -8.90 -6.00
N HIS A 211 -10.85 -7.92 -5.98
CA HIS A 211 -10.86 -6.81 -6.95
C HIS A 211 -10.74 -7.32 -8.39
N LEU A 212 -9.80 -8.23 -8.66
CA LEU A 212 -9.58 -8.78 -10.00
C LEU A 212 -10.79 -9.61 -10.47
N GLU A 213 -11.44 -10.36 -9.57
CA GLU A 213 -12.69 -11.08 -9.85
C GLU A 213 -13.80 -10.12 -10.26
N HIS A 214 -14.05 -9.09 -9.44
CA HIS A 214 -15.04 -8.06 -9.76
C HIS A 214 -14.75 -7.37 -11.09
N ARG A 215 -13.47 -7.11 -11.37
CA ARG A 215 -13.08 -6.48 -12.62
C ARG A 215 -13.30 -7.39 -13.83
N ALA A 216 -13.00 -8.67 -13.72
CA ALA A 216 -13.28 -9.65 -14.77
C ALA A 216 -14.78 -9.75 -15.07
N SER A 217 -15.62 -9.81 -14.04
CA SER A 217 -17.08 -9.77 -14.20
C SER A 217 -17.56 -8.48 -14.88
N ALA A 218 -17.02 -7.32 -14.48
CA ALA A 218 -17.33 -6.03 -15.10
C ALA A 218 -16.88 -5.93 -16.58
N LEU A 219 -15.89 -6.74 -16.96
CA LEU A 219 -15.39 -6.87 -18.33
C LEU A 219 -16.15 -7.92 -19.17
N GLY A 220 -17.20 -8.54 -18.60
CA GLY A 220 -18.02 -9.56 -19.24
C GLY A 220 -17.36 -10.94 -19.34
N LEU A 221 -16.27 -11.17 -18.60
CA LEU A 221 -15.57 -12.45 -18.56
C LEU A 221 -16.26 -13.38 -17.56
N THR A 222 -16.38 -14.66 -17.92
CA THR A 222 -17.13 -15.66 -17.14
C THR A 222 -16.24 -16.72 -16.50
N ARG A 223 -14.93 -16.67 -16.78
CA ARG A 223 -13.96 -17.68 -16.36
C ARG A 223 -12.62 -17.03 -16.03
N LEU A 224 -12.10 -17.35 -14.85
CA LEU A 224 -10.75 -17.01 -14.42
C LEU A 224 -9.87 -18.25 -14.43
N VAL A 225 -8.65 -18.09 -14.89
CA VAL A 225 -7.60 -19.10 -14.82
C VAL A 225 -6.35 -18.52 -14.16
N LEU A 226 -5.55 -19.36 -13.54
CA LEU A 226 -4.24 -19.00 -13.04
C LEU A 226 -3.38 -20.24 -12.84
N ASP A 227 -2.08 -20.04 -12.74
CA ASP A 227 -1.15 -21.03 -12.23
C ASP A 227 -0.42 -20.49 -11.00
N THR A 228 0.09 -21.42 -10.19
CA THR A 228 1.03 -21.10 -9.13
C THR A 228 1.99 -22.26 -8.95
N ARG A 229 3.27 -21.96 -8.65
CA ARG A 229 4.25 -22.99 -8.29
C ARG A 229 3.71 -23.94 -7.22
N ALA A 230 4.01 -25.23 -7.36
CA ALA A 230 3.51 -26.29 -6.48
C ALA A 230 3.99 -26.15 -5.02
N ASP A 231 5.14 -25.48 -4.80
CA ASP A 231 5.69 -25.19 -3.47
C ASP A 231 5.10 -23.94 -2.80
N GLN A 232 4.27 -23.16 -3.49
CA GLN A 232 3.62 -21.97 -2.93
C GLN A 232 2.33 -22.32 -2.18
N ALA A 233 2.47 -23.04 -1.06
CA ALA A 233 1.33 -23.48 -0.23
C ALA A 233 0.39 -22.34 0.19
N ALA A 234 0.92 -21.14 0.46
CA ALA A 234 0.11 -19.98 0.81
C ALA A 234 -0.81 -19.51 -0.33
N ALA A 235 -0.33 -19.53 -1.57
CA ALA A 235 -1.09 -19.14 -2.77
C ALA A 235 -2.14 -20.20 -3.10
N ILE A 236 -1.76 -21.49 -3.14
CA ILE A 236 -2.67 -22.63 -3.29
C ILE A 236 -3.83 -22.54 -2.29
N SER A 237 -3.51 -22.27 -1.03
CA SER A 237 -4.49 -22.16 0.04
C SER A 237 -5.41 -20.94 -0.13
N LEU A 238 -4.90 -19.81 -0.65
CA LEU A 238 -5.72 -18.64 -0.98
C LEU A 238 -6.71 -18.95 -2.11
N TYR A 239 -6.24 -19.52 -3.22
CA TYR A 239 -7.09 -19.79 -4.40
C TYR A 239 -8.20 -20.80 -4.09
N ARG A 240 -7.87 -21.90 -3.40
CA ARG A 240 -8.88 -22.88 -2.95
C ARG A 240 -9.96 -22.24 -2.08
N ARG A 241 -9.57 -21.43 -1.09
CA ARG A 241 -10.54 -20.71 -0.23
C ARG A 241 -11.36 -19.65 -0.97
N SER A 242 -10.88 -19.19 -2.11
CA SER A 242 -11.56 -18.20 -2.94
C SER A 242 -12.46 -18.84 -4.00
N GLY A 243 -12.61 -20.17 -3.97
CA GLY A 243 -13.52 -20.91 -4.86
C GLY A 243 -12.89 -21.37 -6.18
N PHE A 244 -11.56 -21.28 -6.32
CA PHE A 244 -10.87 -21.87 -7.45
C PHE A 244 -10.73 -23.39 -7.28
N THR A 245 -10.94 -24.13 -8.37
CA THR A 245 -10.74 -25.57 -8.46
C THR A 245 -9.46 -25.88 -9.20
N VAL A 246 -8.73 -26.91 -8.75
CA VAL A 246 -7.55 -27.40 -9.47
C VAL A 246 -8.00 -28.10 -10.75
N THR A 247 -7.41 -27.72 -11.88
CA THR A 247 -7.69 -28.32 -13.19
C THR A 247 -6.54 -29.19 -13.70
N GLY A 248 -5.35 -29.09 -13.11
CA GLY A 248 -4.21 -29.95 -13.44
C GLY A 248 -2.90 -29.47 -12.84
N GLU A 249 -1.83 -30.11 -13.27
CA GLU A 249 -0.45 -29.75 -12.95
C GLU A 249 0.36 -29.67 -14.25
N ALA A 250 1.30 -28.73 -14.33
CA ALA A 250 2.12 -28.54 -15.52
C ALA A 250 3.49 -27.94 -15.16
N LEU A 251 4.41 -27.98 -16.12
CA LEU A 251 5.64 -27.19 -16.07
C LEU A 251 5.41 -25.83 -16.73
N VAL A 252 5.29 -24.78 -15.92
CA VAL A 252 5.18 -23.39 -16.41
C VAL A 252 6.56 -22.77 -16.37
N ALA A 253 7.10 -22.42 -17.55
CA ALA A 253 8.49 -21.96 -17.70
C ALA A 253 9.53 -22.90 -17.02
N GLY A 254 9.29 -24.21 -17.09
CA GLY A 254 10.16 -25.24 -16.48
C GLY A 254 9.94 -25.46 -14.98
N VAL A 255 8.97 -24.78 -14.36
CA VAL A 255 8.69 -24.89 -12.92
C VAL A 255 7.40 -25.67 -12.66
N PRO A 256 7.42 -26.72 -11.80
CA PRO A 256 6.22 -27.44 -11.39
C PRO A 256 5.18 -26.50 -10.78
N SER A 257 4.00 -26.47 -11.41
CA SER A 257 2.93 -25.54 -11.10
C SER A 257 1.57 -26.23 -11.09
N VAL A 258 0.69 -25.77 -10.22
CA VAL A 258 -0.70 -26.20 -10.11
C VAL A 258 -1.58 -25.22 -10.85
N LEU A 259 -2.43 -25.72 -11.74
CA LEU A 259 -3.35 -24.95 -12.55
C LEU A 259 -4.71 -24.85 -11.86
N PHE A 260 -5.31 -23.67 -11.89
CA PHE A 260 -6.58 -23.38 -11.26
C PHE A 260 -7.55 -22.70 -12.23
N GLU A 261 -8.84 -22.96 -12.02
CA GLU A 261 -9.94 -22.28 -12.70
C GLU A 261 -11.03 -21.88 -11.71
N LYS A 262 -11.75 -20.79 -11.99
CA LYS A 262 -13.00 -20.40 -11.33
C LYS A 262 -13.98 -19.83 -12.35
N ARG A 263 -15.25 -20.23 -12.28
CA ARG A 263 -16.34 -19.55 -13.00
C ARG A 263 -16.85 -18.37 -12.17
N LEU A 264 -17.12 -17.24 -12.84
CA LEU A 264 -17.59 -15.99 -12.24
C LEU A 264 -19.12 -15.88 -12.25
#